data_AF-U2YSX6-F1
#
_entry.id   AF-U2YSX6-F1
#
_cell.length_a   1.000
_cell.length_b   1.000
_cell.length_c   1.000
_cell.angle_alpha   90.00
_cell.angle_beta   90.00
_cell.angle_gamma   90.00
#
_symmetry.space_group_name_H-M   'P 1'
#
loop_
_entity.id
_entity.type
_entity.pdbx_description
1 polymer ?
#
loop_
_entity_poly.entity_id
_entity_poly.type
_entity_poly.pdbx_seq_one_letter_code
_entity_poly.pdbx_strand_id
1 'polypeptide(L)'
;MHLDGTAIWSGIATEAVAATIAGESAGYFGDGRYDIQFMDAFARARRAQADDFPPTLKLSLILGEYMADNYGKHYYAKAQNLSNDLAAAYDDMLADVGILALPTTPQTAYKRIDKEIAASISSTEA
;
A
#
# COMPACT_ATOMS: atom_id res chain seq x y z
N MET A 1 19.92 2.88 3.16
CA MET A 1 18.92 1.83 3.38
C MET A 1 17.74 2.32 4.21
N HIS A 2 17.88 2.72 5.49
CA HIS A 2 16.73 3.21 6.27
C HIS A 2 15.93 4.33 5.56
N LEU A 3 16.62 5.34 5.03
CA LEU A 3 15.99 6.46 4.32
C LEU A 3 15.28 6.06 3.01
N ASP A 4 15.65 4.91 2.44
CA ASP A 4 15.06 4.37 1.22
C ASP A 4 13.79 3.53 1.51
N GLY A 5 13.51 3.26 2.79
CA GLY A 5 12.44 2.37 3.23
C GLY A 5 11.06 2.77 2.70
N THR A 6 10.75 4.06 2.65
CA THR A 6 9.48 4.55 2.10
C THR A 6 9.35 4.25 0.60
N ALA A 7 10.42 4.40 -0.17
CA ALA A 7 10.40 4.14 -1.61
C ALA A 7 10.29 2.63 -1.89
N ILE A 8 11.04 1.81 -1.13
CA ILE A 8 10.97 0.35 -1.19
C ILE A 8 9.55 -0.11 -0.87
N TRP A 9 8.99 0.34 0.25
CA TRP A 9 7.63 0.03 0.66
C TRP A 9 6.60 0.46 -0.40
N SER A 10 6.75 1.65 -0.98
CA SER A 10 5.82 2.14 -2.01
C SER A 10 5.81 1.26 -3.25
N GLY A 11 6.99 0.82 -3.72
CA GLY A 11 7.10 -0.10 -4.86
C GLY A 11 6.43 -1.45 -4.61
N ILE A 12 6.44 -1.94 -3.37
CA ILE A 12 5.72 -3.17 -2.99
C ILE A 12 4.22 -2.91 -2.87
N ALA A 13 3.85 -1.92 -2.06
CA ALA A 13 2.48 -1.69 -1.62
C ALA A 13 1.56 -1.35 -2.79
N THR A 14 2.00 -0.53 -3.75
CA THR A 14 1.16 -0.08 -4.86
C THR A 14 0.66 -1.25 -5.72
N GLU A 15 1.56 -2.13 -6.20
CA GLU A 15 1.15 -3.30 -7.00
C GLU A 15 0.47 -4.37 -6.14
N ALA A 16 0.92 -4.57 -4.89
CA ALA A 16 0.33 -5.54 -3.99
C ALA A 16 -1.13 -5.22 -3.64
N VAL A 17 -1.45 -3.93 -3.43
CA VAL A 17 -2.83 -3.50 -3.18
C VAL A 17 -3.71 -3.76 -4.40
N ALA A 18 -3.25 -3.42 -5.61
CA ALA A 18 -3.99 -3.70 -6.83
C ALA A 18 -4.25 -5.21 -7.00
N ALA A 19 -3.21 -6.04 -6.83
CA ALA A 19 -3.33 -7.50 -6.89
C ALA A 19 -4.27 -8.07 -5.81
N THR A 20 -4.24 -7.51 -4.59
CA THR A 20 -5.12 -7.92 -3.48
C THR A 20 -6.58 -7.66 -3.81
N ILE A 21 -6.88 -6.47 -4.33
CA ILE A 21 -8.24 -6.09 -4.69
C ILE A 21 -8.73 -6.87 -5.92
N ALA A 22 -7.84 -7.18 -6.87
CA ALA A 22 -8.13 -8.07 -8.00
C ALA A 22 -8.38 -9.53 -7.55
N GLY A 23 -7.71 -9.97 -6.48
CA GLY A 23 -7.95 -11.26 -5.81
C GLY A 23 -9.11 -11.25 -4.82
N GLU A 24 -10.06 -10.32 -4.98
CA GLU A 24 -11.24 -10.16 -4.13
C GLU A 24 -10.92 -10.09 -2.62
N SER A 25 -9.79 -9.43 -2.30
CA SER A 25 -9.22 -9.25 -0.96
C SER A 25 -8.80 -10.54 -0.22
N ALA A 26 -8.97 -11.72 -0.82
CA ALA A 26 -8.47 -12.98 -0.27
C ALA A 26 -7.19 -13.46 -0.96
N GLY A 27 -6.93 -13.00 -2.17
CA GLY A 27 -5.76 -13.40 -2.95
C GLY A 27 -5.83 -14.86 -3.42
N TYR A 28 -4.68 -15.39 -3.83
CA TYR A 28 -4.52 -16.76 -4.32
C TYR A 28 -3.24 -17.37 -3.73
N PHE A 29 -3.12 -18.70 -3.76
CA PHE A 29 -1.92 -19.45 -3.35
C PHE A 29 -1.61 -19.44 -1.85
N GLY A 30 -2.55 -19.03 -1.01
CA GLY A 30 -2.47 -19.24 0.43
C GLY A 30 -2.75 -20.70 0.80
N ASP A 31 -2.06 -21.21 1.82
CA ASP A 31 -2.27 -22.54 2.40
C ASP A 31 -3.36 -22.55 3.50
N GLY A 32 -3.89 -21.37 3.84
CA GLY A 32 -4.93 -21.17 4.83
C GLY A 32 -6.37 -21.36 4.33
N ARG A 33 -7.32 -21.30 5.26
CA ARG A 33 -8.76 -21.37 4.94
C ARG A 33 -9.23 -20.04 4.32
N TYR A 34 -9.86 -20.15 3.15
CA TYR A 34 -10.51 -19.03 2.49
C TYR A 34 -11.91 -18.76 3.07
N ASP A 35 -12.21 -17.50 3.36
CA ASP A 35 -13.56 -17.06 3.72
C ASP A 35 -14.37 -16.74 2.46
N ILE A 36 -15.07 -17.76 1.96
CA ILE A 36 -15.88 -17.65 0.74
C ILE A 36 -17.03 -16.66 0.87
N GLN A 37 -17.58 -16.47 2.09
CA GLN A 37 -18.69 -15.55 2.31
C GLN A 37 -18.20 -14.11 2.22
N PHE A 38 -17.03 -13.83 2.79
CA PHE A 38 -16.36 -12.55 2.64
C PHE A 38 -16.03 -12.25 1.18
N MET A 39 -15.42 -13.20 0.45
CA MET A 39 -15.07 -13.02 -0.96
C MET A 39 -16.30 -12.69 -1.81
N ASP A 40 -17.40 -13.43 -1.64
CA ASP A 40 -18.66 -13.19 -2.33
C ASP A 40 -19.24 -11.81 -2.03
N ALA A 41 -19.23 -11.40 -0.76
CA ALA A 41 -19.71 -10.09 -0.35
C ALA A 41 -18.84 -8.97 -0.91
N PHE A 42 -17.51 -9.11 -0.80
CA PHE A 42 -16.55 -8.13 -1.30
C PHE A 42 -16.64 -7.98 -2.82
N ALA A 43 -16.69 -9.09 -3.56
CA ALA A 43 -16.76 -9.09 -5.02
C ALA A 43 -18.01 -8.36 -5.54
N ARG A 44 -19.16 -8.54 -4.89
CA ARG A 44 -20.40 -7.80 -5.22
C ARG A 44 -20.27 -6.32 -4.86
N ALA A 45 -19.84 -6.00 -3.64
CA ALA A 45 -19.75 -4.63 -3.15
C ALA A 45 -18.78 -3.78 -3.99
N ARG A 46 -17.57 -4.30 -4.26
CA ARG A 46 -16.55 -3.65 -5.10
C ARG A 46 -17.09 -3.28 -6.48
N ARG A 47 -17.85 -4.17 -7.13
CA ARG A 47 -18.38 -3.91 -8.48
C ARG A 47 -19.54 -2.92 -8.47
N ALA A 48 -20.35 -2.93 -7.41
CA ALA A 48 -21.49 -2.02 -7.27
C ALA A 48 -21.09 -0.61 -6.80
N GLN A 49 -20.01 -0.48 -6.01
CA GLN A 49 -19.69 0.74 -5.26
C GLN A 49 -18.20 1.12 -5.31
N ALA A 50 -17.46 0.75 -6.37
CA ALA A 50 -16.06 1.16 -6.52
C ALA A 50 -15.87 2.69 -6.47
N ASP A 51 -16.88 3.45 -6.87
CA ASP A 51 -16.86 4.91 -6.81
C ASP A 51 -16.84 5.46 -5.37
N ASP A 52 -17.26 4.67 -4.38
CA ASP A 52 -17.24 5.06 -2.98
C ASP A 52 -15.87 4.81 -2.32
N PHE A 53 -14.89 4.23 -3.03
CA PHE A 53 -13.57 4.02 -2.49
C PHE A 53 -12.85 5.32 -2.13
N PRO A 54 -12.04 5.34 -1.05
CA PRO A 54 -11.19 6.48 -0.73
C PRO A 54 -10.29 6.86 -1.90
N PRO A 55 -10.04 8.16 -2.15
CA PRO A 55 -9.18 8.61 -3.26
C PRO A 55 -7.79 7.97 -3.27
N THR A 56 -7.20 7.74 -2.09
CA THR A 56 -5.90 7.09 -1.94
C THR A 56 -5.91 5.63 -2.41
N LEU A 57 -7.01 4.91 -2.17
CA LEU A 57 -7.18 3.55 -2.69
C LEU A 57 -7.34 3.56 -4.20
N LYS A 58 -8.18 4.44 -4.75
CA LYS A 58 -8.34 4.58 -6.21
C LYS A 58 -7.00 4.88 -6.91
N LEU A 59 -6.20 5.79 -6.34
CA LEU A 59 -4.86 6.08 -6.84
C LEU A 59 -3.97 4.84 -6.85
N SER A 60 -3.95 4.08 -5.75
CA SER A 60 -3.15 2.85 -5.63
C SER A 60 -3.59 1.79 -6.64
N LEU A 61 -4.89 1.64 -6.87
CA LEU A 61 -5.45 0.71 -7.84
C LEU A 61 -5.05 1.06 -9.28
N ILE A 62 -5.23 2.32 -9.66
CA ILE A 62 -4.92 2.80 -11.02
C ILE A 62 -3.41 2.67 -11.28
N LEU A 63 -2.57 3.13 -10.35
CA LEU A 63 -1.14 3.07 -10.50
C LEU A 63 -0.62 1.64 -10.47
N GLY A 64 -1.13 0.80 -9.57
CA GLY A 64 -0.73 -0.60 -9.46
C GLY A 64 -1.06 -1.40 -10.72
N GLU A 65 -2.26 -1.25 -11.26
CA GLU A 65 -2.65 -1.90 -12.53
C GLU A 65 -1.80 -1.39 -13.69
N TYR A 66 -1.60 -0.06 -13.79
CA TYR A 66 -0.72 0.53 -14.80
C TYR A 66 0.71 -0.05 -14.72
N MET A 67 1.28 -0.19 -13.52
CA MET A 67 2.63 -0.75 -13.38
C MET A 67 2.67 -2.24 -13.75
N ALA A 68 1.66 -3.01 -13.37
CA ALA A 68 1.56 -4.42 -13.73
C ALA A 68 1.49 -4.61 -15.26
N ASP A 69 0.66 -3.82 -15.95
CA ASP A 69 0.46 -3.92 -17.39
C ASP A 69 1.68 -3.45 -18.20
N ASN A 70 2.32 -2.36 -17.78
CA ASN A 70 3.36 -1.70 -18.59
C ASN A 70 4.78 -2.14 -18.23
N TYR A 71 4.99 -2.68 -17.03
CA TYR A 71 6.31 -3.05 -16.54
C TYR A 71 6.39 -4.50 -16.05
N GLY A 72 5.34 -5.30 -16.24
CA GLY A 72 5.36 -6.74 -15.97
C GLY A 72 5.72 -7.08 -14.52
N LYS A 73 5.32 -6.23 -13.58
CA LYS A 73 5.64 -6.35 -12.13
C LYS A 73 7.13 -6.27 -11.79
N HIS A 74 7.95 -5.70 -12.69
CA HIS A 74 9.38 -5.55 -12.48
C HIS A 74 9.70 -4.73 -11.22
N TYR A 75 8.98 -3.63 -10.99
CA TYR A 75 9.24 -2.75 -9.87
C TYR A 75 8.81 -3.35 -8.53
N TYR A 76 7.69 -4.08 -8.49
CA TYR A 76 7.34 -4.92 -7.35
C TYR A 76 8.45 -5.91 -7.00
N ALA A 77 8.94 -6.69 -7.98
CA ALA A 77 10.00 -7.68 -7.74
C ALA A 77 11.31 -7.04 -7.27
N LYS A 78 11.69 -5.91 -7.88
CA LYS A 78 12.86 -5.14 -7.46
C LYS A 78 12.72 -4.63 -6.03
N ALA A 79 11.56 -4.09 -5.67
CA ALA A 79 11.29 -3.58 -4.35
C ALA A 79 11.27 -4.70 -3.29
N GLN A 80 10.72 -5.88 -3.61
CA GLN A 80 10.82 -7.06 -2.75
C GLN A 80 12.27 -7.47 -2.47
N ASN A 81 13.14 -7.48 -3.49
CA ASN A 81 14.56 -7.77 -3.28
C ASN A 81 15.23 -6.72 -2.37
N LEU A 82 14.97 -5.44 -2.61
CA LEU A 82 15.48 -4.36 -1.76
C LEU A 82 14.93 -4.41 -0.33
N SER A 83 13.72 -4.96 -0.12
CA SER A 83 13.18 -5.18 1.22
C SER A 83 13.97 -6.23 2.01
N ASN A 84 14.49 -7.27 1.33
CA ASN A 84 15.39 -8.24 1.97
C ASN A 84 16.72 -7.58 2.37
N ASP A 85 17.29 -6.76 1.48
CA ASP A 85 18.51 -6.00 1.77
C ASP A 85 18.29 -5.02 2.94
N LEU A 86 17.12 -4.36 2.98
CA LEU A 86 16.75 -3.47 4.09
C LEU A 86 16.61 -4.23 5.41
N ALA A 87 16.00 -5.43 5.39
CA ALA A 87 15.90 -6.28 6.58
C ALA A 87 17.29 -6.68 7.09
N ALA A 88 18.19 -7.13 6.21
CA ALA A 88 19.56 -7.47 6.57
C ALA A 88 20.31 -6.28 7.20
N ALA A 89 20.13 -5.07 6.66
CA ALA A 89 20.73 -3.87 7.25
C ALA A 89 20.21 -3.56 8.67
N TYR A 90 18.95 -3.88 8.97
CA TYR A 90 18.40 -3.78 10.32
C TYR A 90 18.90 -4.89 11.25
N ASP A 91 19.01 -6.12 10.74
CA ASP A 91 19.55 -7.26 11.48
C ASP A 91 21.02 -7.01 11.90
N ASP A 92 21.85 -6.47 10.99
CA ASP A 92 23.23 -6.09 11.29
C ASP A 92 23.32 -5.04 12.40
N MET A 93 22.46 -4.02 12.36
CA MET A 93 22.41 -3.00 13.42
C MET A 93 21.94 -3.58 14.75
N LEU A 94 20.95 -4.48 14.73
CA LEU A 94 20.43 -5.15 15.92
C LEU A 94 21.41 -6.17 16.52
N ALA A 95 22.44 -6.60 15.78
CA ALA A 95 23.48 -7.46 16.34
C ALA A 95 24.30 -6.75 17.44
N ASP A 96 24.44 -5.43 17.35
CA ASP A 96 25.25 -4.62 18.26
C ASP A 96 24.45 -4.03 19.43
N VAL A 97 23.11 -4.05 19.37
CA VAL A 97 22.23 -3.40 20.36
C VAL A 97 21.03 -4.27 20.74
N GLY A 98 20.54 -4.12 21.97
CA GLY A 98 19.33 -4.86 22.39
C GLY A 98 18.02 -4.37 21.75
N ILE A 99 17.95 -3.09 21.35
CA ILE A 99 16.76 -2.46 20.74
C ILE A 99 17.16 -1.32 19.78
N LEU A 100 16.29 -1.04 18.81
CA LEU A 100 16.34 0.18 17.99
C LEU A 100 15.18 1.10 18.37
N ALA A 101 15.50 2.33 18.79
CA ALA A 101 14.51 3.36 19.10
C ALA A 101 14.46 4.40 17.99
N LEU A 102 13.30 4.55 17.35
CA LEU A 102 13.05 5.51 16.27
C LEU A 102 11.78 6.31 16.58
N PRO A 103 11.70 7.59 16.17
CA PRO A 103 10.42 8.29 16.16
C PRO A 103 9.41 7.54 15.30
N THR A 104 8.20 7.31 15.82
CA THR A 104 7.12 6.66 15.03
C THR A 104 6.67 7.52 13.86
N THR A 105 6.72 8.84 14.01
CA THR A 105 6.36 9.84 12.99
C THR A 105 7.18 11.12 13.24
N PRO A 106 7.59 11.84 12.18
CA PRO A 106 8.30 13.12 12.33
C PRO A 106 7.37 14.28 12.69
N GLN A 107 6.04 14.07 12.67
CA GLN A 107 5.04 15.12 12.86
C GLN A 107 4.06 14.80 13.99
N THR A 108 3.51 15.84 14.63
CA THR A 108 2.39 15.74 15.57
C THR A 108 1.05 15.70 14.83
N ALA A 109 -0.05 15.45 15.54
CA ALA A 109 -1.36 15.35 14.94
C ALA A 109 -1.79 16.67 14.25
N TYR A 110 -2.20 16.57 12.99
CA TYR A 110 -2.78 17.68 12.24
C TYR A 110 -4.22 17.96 12.68
N LYS A 111 -4.66 19.22 12.55
CA LYS A 111 -6.07 19.58 12.68
C LYS A 111 -6.86 18.88 11.57
N ARG A 112 -8.01 18.30 11.92
CA ARG A 112 -8.92 17.68 10.96
C ARG A 112 -9.39 18.72 9.95
N ILE A 113 -9.24 18.40 8.67
CA ILE A 113 -9.83 19.17 7.57
C ILE A 113 -11.25 18.64 7.37
N ASP A 114 -12.26 19.48 7.61
CA ASP A 114 -13.64 19.12 7.35
C ASP A 114 -13.95 19.14 5.84
N LYS A 115 -14.93 18.32 5.43
CA LYS A 115 -15.23 18.05 4.00
C LYS A 115 -15.45 19.31 3.16
N GLU A 116 -15.97 20.38 3.76
CA GLU A 116 -16.21 21.67 3.09
C GLU A 116 -14.89 22.35 2.67
N ILE A 117 -13.84 22.24 3.47
CA ILE A 117 -12.53 22.84 3.19
C ILE A 117 -11.79 22.05 2.11
N ALA A 118 -11.91 20.71 2.10
CA ALA A 118 -11.31 19.86 1.09
C ALA A 118 -11.82 20.17 -0.33
N ALA A 119 -13.11 20.50 -0.47
CA ALA A 119 -13.70 20.94 -1.73
C ALA A 119 -13.12 22.28 -2.21
N SER A 120 -12.92 23.25 -1.30
CA SER A 120 -12.36 24.57 -1.65
C SER A 120 -10.89 24.51 -2.12
N ILE A 121 -10.07 23.63 -1.52
CA ILE A 121 -8.66 23.44 -1.91
C ILE A 121 -8.57 22.85 -3.33
N SER A 122 -9.45 21.91 -3.68
CA SER A 122 -9.49 21.32 -5.03
C SER A 122 -9.95 22.27 -6.14
N SER A 123 -10.63 23.37 -5.78
CA SER A 123 -11.22 24.33 -6.73
C SER A 123 -10.36 25.56 -7.01
N THR A 124 -9.22 25.71 -6.32
CA THR A 124 -8.35 26.90 -6.44
C THR A 124 -7.20 26.70 -7.45
N GLU A 125 -7.04 25.49 -8.01
CA GLU A 125 -6.00 25.16 -9.02
C GLU A 125 -6.56 24.86 -10.42
N ALA A 126 -7.75 25.35 -10.76
CA ALA A 126 -8.31 25.33 -12.12
C ALA A 126 -8.48 26.76 -12.66
#